data_AF-W2WKM5-F1
#
_entry.id   AF-W2WKM5-F1
#
_cell.length_a   1.000
_cell.length_b   1.000
_cell.length_c   1.000
_cell.angle_alpha   90.00
_cell.angle_beta   90.00
_cell.angle_gamma   90.00
#
_symmetry.space_group_name_H-M   'P 1'
#
loop_
_entity.id
_entity.type
_entity.pdbx_description
1 polymer ?
#
loop_
_entity_poly.entity_id
_entity_poly.type
_entity_poly.pdbx_seq_one_letter_code
_entity_poly.pdbx_strand_id
1 'polypeptide(L)'
;MPRGRKRAPGGGGRQSSNYQREVETYQKRLERENKRKRIYEWLKDRERIESVCSSSVKAGLKVIRKVGTATTIYTAGEEALKEWALSLREEGVPVSRLMLQLKAQAIAEDEGLAPGFLW
;
A
#
# COMPACT_ATOMS: atom_id res chain seq x y z
N MET A 1 55.36 -28.84 -34.02
CA MET A 1 54.24 -28.95 -33.07
C MET A 1 54.09 -27.64 -32.29
N PRO A 2 53.12 -26.74 -32.57
CA PRO A 2 52.83 -25.62 -31.68
C PRO A 2 51.58 -25.90 -30.82
N ARG A 3 51.77 -25.84 -29.50
CA ARG A 3 50.70 -26.03 -28.50
C ARG A 3 49.75 -24.83 -28.50
N GLY A 4 48.52 -25.02 -28.97
CA GLY A 4 47.46 -24.02 -28.88
C GLY A 4 47.08 -23.73 -27.43
N ARG A 5 47.14 -22.46 -27.01
CA ARG A 5 46.60 -22.02 -25.72
C ARG A 5 45.07 -22.13 -25.75
N LYS A 6 44.51 -23.04 -24.95
CA LYS A 6 43.07 -23.13 -24.69
C LYS A 6 42.61 -21.84 -24.02
N ARG A 7 41.74 -21.07 -24.68
CA ARG A 7 41.04 -19.94 -24.05
C ARG A 7 39.99 -20.51 -23.08
N ALA A 8 40.02 -20.08 -21.83
CA ALA A 8 39.04 -20.48 -20.82
C ALA A 8 37.64 -19.92 -21.18
N PRO A 9 36.56 -20.70 -21.05
CA PRO A 9 35.20 -20.19 -21.24
C PRO A 9 34.74 -19.59 -19.91
N GLY A 10 34.73 -18.27 -19.82
CA GLY A 10 34.33 -17.62 -18.56
C GLY A 10 34.57 -16.13 -18.51
N GLY A 11 34.49 -15.43 -19.63
CA GLY A 11 34.35 -13.98 -19.62
C GLY A 11 32.88 -13.66 -19.42
N GLY A 12 32.42 -13.53 -18.18
CA GLY A 12 31.13 -12.92 -17.87
C GLY A 12 31.07 -11.59 -18.62
N GLY A 13 30.19 -11.50 -19.61
CA GLY A 13 30.10 -10.37 -20.51
C GLY A 13 29.99 -9.08 -19.71
N ARG A 14 30.99 -8.20 -19.85
CA ARG A 14 30.93 -6.84 -19.33
C ARG A 14 29.72 -6.19 -20.01
N GLN A 15 28.63 -5.97 -19.28
CA GLN A 15 27.48 -5.27 -19.85
C GLN A 15 27.98 -3.94 -20.44
N SER A 16 27.61 -3.69 -21.70
CA SER A 16 28.07 -2.52 -22.44
C SER A 16 27.71 -1.28 -21.63
N SER A 17 28.73 -0.51 -21.23
CA SER A 17 28.61 0.76 -20.49
C SER A 17 27.50 1.69 -20.99
N ASN A 18 27.10 1.58 -22.26
CA ASN A 18 26.01 2.35 -22.83
C ASN A 18 24.64 1.93 -22.31
N TYR A 19 24.40 0.63 -22.13
CA TYR A 19 23.14 0.14 -21.56
C TYR A 19 22.95 0.60 -20.12
N GLN A 20 23.99 0.50 -19.28
CA GLN A 20 23.95 1.04 -17.91
C GLN A 20 23.61 2.54 -17.89
N ARG A 21 24.26 3.34 -18.75
CA ARG A 21 23.97 4.78 -18.86
C ARG A 21 22.54 5.05 -19.31
N GLU A 22 22.04 4.32 -20.29
CA GLU A 22 20.65 4.47 -20.74
C GLU A 22 19.68 4.19 -19.59
N VAL A 23 19.83 3.08 -18.86
CA VAL A 23 19.01 2.73 -17.69
C VAL A 23 19.03 3.84 -16.64
N GLU A 24 20.21 4.34 -16.29
CA GLU A 24 20.34 5.45 -15.33
C GLU A 24 19.64 6.73 -15.82
N THR A 25 19.71 7.04 -17.11
CA THR A 25 19.01 8.21 -17.68
C THR A 25 17.49 8.04 -17.67
N TYR A 26 16.99 6.83 -17.92
CA TYR A 26 15.55 6.52 -17.83
C TYR A 26 15.06 6.63 -16.39
N GLN A 27 15.78 6.06 -15.43
CA GLN A 27 15.46 6.17 -14.01
C GLN A 27 15.40 7.64 -13.56
N LYS A 28 16.41 8.45 -13.93
CA LYS A 28 16.40 9.90 -13.65
C LYS A 28 15.21 10.63 -14.28
N ARG A 29 14.78 10.26 -15.50
CA ARG A 29 13.58 10.85 -16.13
C ARG A 29 12.32 10.44 -15.39
N LEU A 30 12.18 9.16 -15.06
CA LEU A 30 11.04 8.62 -14.33
C LEU A 30 10.91 9.25 -12.94
N GLU A 31 12.00 9.43 -12.21
CA GLU A 31 12.00 10.11 -10.92
C GLU A 31 11.51 11.55 -11.02
N ARG A 32 11.97 12.30 -12.03
CA ARG A 32 11.49 13.67 -12.27
C ARG A 32 10.02 13.69 -12.61
N GLU A 33 9.55 12.78 -13.45
CA GLU A 33 8.15 12.72 -13.85
C GLU A 33 7.25 12.33 -12.67
N ASN A 34 7.66 11.36 -11.85
CA ASN A 34 6.95 10.97 -10.64
C ASN A 34 6.87 12.12 -9.62
N LYS A 35 7.97 12.87 -9.42
CA LYS A 35 7.96 14.08 -8.59
C LYS A 35 7.00 15.13 -9.16
N ARG A 36 7.04 15.37 -10.47
CA ARG A 36 6.15 16.31 -11.15
C ARG A 36 4.69 15.92 -10.94
N LYS A 37 4.33 14.65 -11.17
CA LYS A 37 2.96 14.13 -10.96
C LYS A 37 2.50 14.32 -9.52
N ARG A 38 3.33 13.97 -8.53
CA ARG A 38 3.02 14.18 -7.11
C ARG A 38 2.78 15.64 -6.76
N ILE A 39 3.60 16.57 -7.27
CA ILE A 39 3.41 18.00 -7.04
C ILE A 39 2.06 18.46 -7.61
N TYR A 40 1.72 18.04 -8.83
CA TYR A 40 0.42 18.37 -9.42
C TYR A 40 -0.76 17.77 -8.65
N GLU A 41 -0.64 16.54 -8.16
CA GLU A 41 -1.65 15.92 -7.29
C GLU A 41 -1.83 16.71 -5.99
N TRP A 42 -0.74 17.13 -5.33
CA TRP A 42 -0.81 17.95 -4.13
C TRP A 42 -1.40 19.34 -4.39
N LEU A 43 -1.10 19.94 -5.53
CA LEU A 43 -1.71 21.21 -5.94
C LEU A 43 -3.21 21.06 -6.18
N LYS A 44 -3.62 19.96 -6.83
CA LYS A 44 -5.03 19.65 -7.07
C LYS A 44 -5.80 19.41 -5.76
N ASP A 45 -5.18 18.71 -4.81
CA ASP A 45 -5.78 18.35 -3.52
C ASP A 45 -5.47 19.36 -2.39
N ARG A 46 -4.91 20.54 -2.73
CA ARG A 46 -4.36 21.50 -1.76
C ARG A 46 -5.35 21.89 -0.67
N GLU A 47 -6.55 22.34 -1.05
CA GLU A 47 -7.59 22.78 -0.11
C GLU A 47 -7.98 21.65 0.87
N ARG A 48 -8.07 20.41 0.36
CA ARG A 48 -8.35 19.23 1.17
C ARG A 48 -7.24 18.96 2.18
N ILE A 49 -5.98 19.09 1.78
CA ILE A 49 -4.82 18.90 2.66
C ILE A 49 -4.80 19.96 3.76
N GLU A 50 -4.99 21.23 3.40
CA GLU A 50 -5.03 22.35 4.35
C GLU A 50 -6.17 22.19 5.38
N SER A 51 -7.37 21.79 4.92
CA SER A 51 -8.52 21.50 5.78
C SER A 51 -8.26 20.34 6.76
N VAL A 52 -7.49 19.32 6.36
CA VAL A 52 -7.17 18.21 7.28
C VAL A 52 -6.07 18.62 8.28
N CYS A 53 -5.10 19.42 7.84
CA CYS A 53 -4.05 19.95 8.72
C CYS A 53 -4.58 20.91 9.78
N SER A 54 -5.71 21.60 9.54
CA SER A 54 -6.32 22.46 10.57
C SER A 54 -6.93 21.68 11.74
N SER A 55 -7.11 20.36 11.62
CA SER A 55 -7.58 19.50 12.70
C SER A 55 -6.41 19.01 13.55
N SER A 56 -6.39 19.33 14.85
CA SER A 56 -5.32 18.91 15.79
C SER A 56 -5.06 17.40 15.80
N VAL A 57 -6.12 16.60 15.67
CA VAL A 57 -6.06 15.13 15.65
C VAL A 57 -5.45 14.57 14.35
N LYS A 58 -5.64 15.26 13.23
CA LYS A 58 -5.29 14.76 11.89
C LYS A 58 -4.01 15.39 11.33
N ALA A 59 -3.55 16.50 11.91
CA ALA A 59 -2.34 17.21 11.49
C ALA A 59 -1.06 16.35 11.51
N GLY A 60 -1.00 15.33 12.39
CA GLY A 60 0.12 14.40 12.45
C GLY A 60 0.09 13.27 11.40
N LEU A 61 -0.98 13.15 10.60
CA LEU A 61 -1.16 12.04 9.68
C LEU A 61 -0.40 12.26 8.37
N LYS A 62 0.44 11.29 7.98
CA LYS A 62 1.18 11.30 6.71
C LYS A 62 0.35 10.87 5.50
N VAL A 63 -0.77 10.18 5.74
CA VAL A 63 -1.65 9.63 4.70
C VAL A 63 -3.10 9.77 5.13
N ILE A 64 -3.93 10.34 4.25
CA ILE A 64 -5.37 10.48 4.45
C ILE A 64 -6.05 9.57 3.43
N ARG A 65 -6.70 8.50 3.92
CA ARG A 65 -7.48 7.59 3.07
C ARG A 65 -8.67 8.35 2.46
N LYS A 66 -9.08 7.99 1.23
CA LYS A 66 -10.31 8.56 0.67
C LYS A 66 -11.49 8.04 1.51
N VAL A 67 -12.51 8.88 1.65
CA VAL A 67 -13.79 8.46 2.22
C VAL A 67 -14.28 7.26 1.40
N GLY A 68 -14.66 6.17 2.07
CA GLY A 68 -15.05 4.91 1.42
C GLY A 68 -13.89 3.96 1.01
N THR A 69 -12.62 4.29 1.28
CA THR A 69 -11.51 3.31 1.11
C THR A 69 -11.39 2.36 2.29
N ALA A 70 -11.79 2.84 3.48
CA ALA A 70 -12.27 1.97 4.53
C ALA A 70 -13.80 2.03 4.42
N THR A 71 -14.41 0.93 3.98
CA THR A 71 -15.82 0.66 4.30
C THR A 71 -15.81 0.29 5.77
N THR A 72 -15.61 1.30 6.61
CA THR A 72 -15.76 1.15 8.04
C THR A 72 -17.25 0.89 8.22
N ILE A 73 -17.58 -0.34 8.60
CA ILE A 73 -18.82 -0.62 9.35
C ILE A 73 -19.08 0.55 10.32
N TYR A 74 -20.34 0.88 10.57
CA TYR A 74 -20.67 1.98 11.47
C TYR A 74 -19.99 1.78 12.83
N THR A 75 -19.88 2.83 13.64
CA THR A 75 -19.22 2.74 14.97
C THR A 75 -19.83 1.63 15.83
N ALA A 76 -21.13 1.41 15.72
CA ALA A 76 -21.83 0.30 16.35
C ALA A 76 -21.35 -1.07 15.84
N GLY A 77 -21.12 -1.22 14.53
CA GLY A 77 -20.54 -2.41 13.93
C GLY A 77 -19.09 -2.66 14.38
N GLU A 78 -18.27 -1.62 14.52
CA GLU A 78 -16.90 -1.74 15.06
C GLU A 78 -16.91 -2.20 16.53
N GLU A 79 -17.84 -1.70 17.34
CA GLU A 79 -18.03 -2.13 18.74
C GLU A 79 -18.49 -3.58 18.81
N ALA A 80 -19.46 -3.99 18.00
CA ALA A 80 -19.92 -5.37 17.92
C ALA A 80 -18.79 -6.33 17.48
N LEU A 81 -17.95 -5.91 16.53
CA LEU A 81 -16.77 -6.69 16.09
C LEU A 81 -15.74 -6.81 17.22
N LYS A 82 -15.53 -5.74 18.01
CA LYS A 82 -14.63 -5.73 19.15
C LYS A 82 -15.12 -6.64 20.28
N GLU A 83 -16.39 -6.56 20.66
CA GLU A 83 -16.99 -7.41 21.69
C GLU A 83 -16.89 -8.89 21.32
N TRP A 84 -17.22 -9.23 20.07
CA TRP A 84 -17.04 -10.59 19.55
C TRP A 84 -15.58 -11.06 19.59
N ALA A 85 -14.62 -10.20 19.25
CA ALA A 85 -13.21 -10.57 19.30
C ALA A 85 -12.70 -10.73 20.74
N LEU A 86 -13.27 -9.98 21.70
CA LEU A 86 -12.95 -10.11 23.12
C LEU A 86 -13.52 -11.38 23.72
N SER A 87 -14.78 -11.73 23.44
CA SER A 87 -15.40 -12.95 23.96
C SER A 87 -14.62 -14.21 23.56
N LEU A 88 -14.15 -14.27 22.30
CA LEU A 88 -13.31 -15.39 21.83
C LEU A 88 -11.95 -15.43 22.54
N ARG A 89 -11.37 -14.28 22.88
CA ARG A 89 -10.09 -14.23 23.60
C ARG A 89 -10.25 -14.61 25.06
N GLU A 90 -11.38 -14.29 25.69
CA GLU A 90 -11.73 -14.74 27.04
C GLU A 90 -11.86 -16.27 27.10
N GLU A 91 -12.36 -16.89 26.03
CA GLU A 91 -12.41 -18.35 25.85
C GLU A 91 -11.05 -18.97 25.46
N GLY A 92 -10.00 -18.16 25.32
CA GLY A 92 -8.67 -18.62 24.91
C GLY A 92 -8.54 -18.93 23.41
N VAL A 93 -9.53 -18.55 22.60
CA VAL A 93 -9.54 -18.78 21.15
C VAL A 93 -8.82 -17.65 20.41
N PRO A 94 -7.77 -17.95 19.62
CA PRO A 94 -7.09 -16.93 18.85
C PRO A 94 -7.94 -16.47 17.65
N VAL A 95 -8.17 -15.18 17.55
CA VAL A 95 -8.87 -14.57 16.41
C VAL A 95 -7.87 -14.31 15.28
N SER A 96 -7.97 -15.09 14.19
CA SER A 96 -7.15 -14.89 13.00
C SER A 96 -7.62 -13.70 12.16
N ARG A 97 -6.75 -13.18 11.29
CA ARG A 97 -7.09 -12.10 10.35
C ARG A 97 -8.30 -12.47 9.47
N LEU A 98 -8.37 -13.71 9.01
CA LEU A 98 -9.47 -14.19 8.16
C LEU A 98 -10.81 -14.19 8.90
N MET A 99 -10.83 -14.64 10.16
CA MET A 99 -12.05 -14.64 10.97
C MET A 99 -12.54 -13.21 11.22
N LEU A 100 -11.63 -12.29 11.52
CA LEU A 100 -11.95 -10.88 11.71
C LEU A 100 -12.55 -10.27 10.43
N GLN A 101 -12.00 -10.63 9.27
CA GLN A 101 -12.50 -10.19 7.97
C GLN A 101 -13.89 -10.73 7.67
N LEU A 102 -14.13 -12.03 7.88
CA LEU A 102 -15.45 -12.64 7.66
C LEU A 102 -16.51 -12.06 8.59
N LYS A 103 -16.17 -11.82 9.87
CA LYS A 103 -17.10 -11.20 10.81
C LYS A 103 -17.38 -9.75 10.45
N ALA A 104 -16.37 -8.98 10.06
CA ALA A 104 -16.55 -7.61 9.60
C ALA A 104 -17.43 -7.54 8.34
N GLN A 105 -17.27 -8.49 7.41
CA GLN A 105 -18.13 -8.61 6.23
C GLN A 105 -19.59 -8.91 6.61
N ALA A 106 -19.84 -9.86 7.51
CA ALA A 106 -21.19 -10.16 7.96
C ALA A 106 -21.88 -8.95 8.59
N ILE A 107 -21.16 -8.20 9.44
CA ILE A 107 -21.67 -6.96 10.05
C ILE A 107 -21.96 -5.90 8.97
N ALA A 108 -21.07 -5.77 7.98
CA ALA A 108 -21.28 -4.85 6.87
C ALA A 108 -22.52 -5.21 6.05
N GLU A 109 -22.76 -6.50 5.78
CA GLU A 109 -23.95 -6.99 5.09
C GLU A 109 -25.24 -6.69 5.89
N ASP A 110 -25.21 -6.90 7.21
CA ASP A 110 -26.33 -6.56 8.11
C ASP A 110 -26.63 -5.05 8.12
N GLU A 111 -25.59 -4.21 7.97
CA GLU A 111 -25.70 -2.75 7.85
C GLU A 111 -26.09 -2.28 6.44
N GLY A 112 -26.24 -3.20 5.47
CA GLY A 112 -26.59 -2.87 4.08
C GLY A 112 -25.44 -2.33 3.24
N LEU A 113 -24.18 -2.54 3.67
CA LEU A 113 -22.97 -2.16 2.95
C LEU A 113 -22.61 -3.27 1.93
N ALA A 114 -22.54 -2.91 0.64
CA ALA A 114 -22.37 -3.88 -0.44
C ALA A 114 -21.00 -4.63 -0.39
N PRO A 115 -20.97 -5.95 -0.70
CA PRO A 115 -19.79 -6.83 -0.52
C PRO A 115 -18.64 -6.64 -1.53
N GLY A 116 -18.58 -5.52 -2.26
CA GLY A 116 -17.63 -5.30 -3.36
C GLY A 116 -16.28 -4.65 -3.00
N PHE A 117 -16.05 -4.29 -1.73
CA PHE A 117 -14.91 -3.46 -1.31
C PHE A 117 -14.20 -3.99 -0.04
N LEU A 118 -14.01 -5.32 0.05
CA LEU A 118 -13.28 -5.96 1.14
C LEU A 118 -11.88 -6.35 0.67
N TRP A 119 -10.85 -5.81 1.33
CA TRP A 119 -9.42 -5.98 1.03
C TRP A 119 -8.84 -7.28 1.58
#